data_AF-A0A9N9P689-F1
#
_entry.id   AF-A0A9N9P689-F1
#
_cell.length_a   1.000
_cell.length_b   1.000
_cell.length_c   1.000
_cell.angle_alpha   90.00
_cell.angle_beta   90.00
_cell.angle_gamma   90.00
#
_symmetry.space_group_name_H-M   'P 1'
#
loop_
_entity.id
_entity.type
_entity.pdbx_description
1 polymer ?
#
loop_
_entity_poly.entity_id
_entity_poly.type
_entity_poly.pdbx_seq_one_letter_code
_entity_poly.pdbx_strand_id
1 'polypeptide(L)'
;YRSSFFVTTSTLNVPRAEMIIHGILDECEEPSGLIPNKETIKNHVPTPRNVSLREAFIRRYCSPFKIPLIVEPALHNYTTMNYENDLYLALKHKGFLHPEEYFILHAPNNNDFKKPQVSGSKRSHLSIWFSQNAKSEDIIKGFYHACAIRRALERLDVTALNKDRVLDIIKRTHEWVDSTFDTFINALAE
;
A
#
# COMPACT_ATOMS: atom_id res chain seq x y z
N TYR A 1 -12.18 -18.15 14.37
CA TYR A 1 -12.37 -18.16 12.91
C TYR A 1 -11.97 -19.55 12.42
N ARG A 2 -12.93 -20.45 12.19
CA ARG A 2 -12.62 -21.79 11.65
C ARG A 2 -12.49 -21.63 10.14
N SER A 3 -11.31 -21.87 9.57
CA SER A 3 -11.15 -21.96 8.13
C SER A 3 -11.95 -23.18 7.65
N SER A 4 -13.14 -22.92 7.11
CA SER A 4 -13.89 -23.94 6.39
C SER A 4 -13.12 -24.26 5.11
N PHE A 5 -12.75 -25.52 4.93
CA PHE A 5 -12.17 -26.06 3.69
C PHE A 5 -13.07 -25.87 2.45
N PHE A 6 -14.29 -25.36 2.64
CA PHE A 6 -15.33 -25.25 1.61
C PHE A 6 -15.72 -23.82 1.25
N VAL A 7 -15.07 -22.80 1.84
CA VAL A 7 -15.34 -21.39 1.51
C VAL A 7 -14.01 -20.68 1.25
N THR A 8 -13.49 -20.82 0.03
CA THR A 8 -12.48 -19.91 -0.51
C THR A 8 -13.16 -18.60 -0.86
N THR A 9 -13.39 -17.76 0.13
CA THR A 9 -13.63 -16.34 -0.16
C THR A 9 -12.33 -15.78 -0.72
N SER A 10 -12.35 -15.35 -1.99
CA SER A 10 -11.23 -14.68 -2.68
C SER A 10 -11.05 -13.24 -2.17
N THR A 11 -11.09 -13.08 -0.85
CA THR A 11 -10.86 -11.81 -0.17
C THR A 11 -9.41 -11.79 0.30
N LEU A 12 -8.65 -10.77 -0.11
CA LEU A 12 -7.32 -10.56 0.42
C LEU A 12 -7.40 -10.35 1.93
N ASN A 13 -6.71 -11.19 2.70
CA ASN A 13 -6.54 -10.97 4.14
C ASN A 13 -5.55 -9.82 4.32
N VAL A 14 -6.05 -8.57 4.36
CA VAL A 14 -5.25 -7.35 4.47
C VAL A 14 -4.22 -7.42 5.61
N PRO A 15 -4.59 -7.83 6.84
CA PRO A 15 -3.62 -8.06 7.90
C PRO A 15 -2.44 -8.93 7.51
N ARG A 16 -2.73 -10.09 6.93
CA ARG A 16 -1.70 -11.05 6.50
C ARG A 16 -0.83 -10.46 5.39
N ALA A 17 -1.44 -9.81 4.39
CA ALA A 17 -0.74 -9.19 3.29
C ALA A 17 0.24 -8.11 3.78
N GLU A 18 -0.22 -7.20 4.64
CA GLU A 18 0.62 -6.14 5.20
C GLU A 18 1.76 -6.71 6.05
N MET A 19 1.54 -7.76 6.85
CA MET A 19 2.61 -8.39 7.64
C MET A 19 3.69 -9.02 6.76
N ILE A 20 3.29 -9.74 5.70
CA ILE A 20 4.21 -10.37 4.75
C ILE A 20 5.04 -9.30 4.04
N ILE A 21 4.37 -8.33 3.44
CA ILE A 21 5.02 -7.29 2.65
C ILE A 21 5.92 -6.44 3.55
N HIS A 22 5.46 -6.05 4.74
CA HIS A 22 6.28 -5.29 5.69
C HIS A 22 7.54 -6.06 6.08
N GLY A 23 7.45 -7.37 6.35
CA GLY A 23 8.63 -8.19 6.65
C GLY A 23 9.67 -8.18 5.53
N ILE A 24 9.23 -8.31 4.27
CA ILE A 24 10.10 -8.24 3.10
C ILE A 24 10.74 -6.84 2.98
N LEU A 25 9.94 -5.80 3.14
CA LEU A 25 10.43 -4.41 3.10
C LEU A 25 11.38 -4.09 4.26
N ASP A 26 11.18 -4.72 5.43
CA ASP A 26 12.07 -4.93 6.59
C ASP A 26 13.46 -5.46 6.23
N GLU A 27 13.47 -6.65 5.66
CA GLU A 27 14.66 -7.50 5.59
C GLU A 27 15.50 -7.23 4.34
N CYS A 28 14.91 -6.68 3.28
CA CYS A 28 15.59 -6.33 2.04
C CYS A 28 16.30 -4.95 2.10
N GLU A 29 16.42 -4.32 3.27
CA GLU A 29 16.97 -2.97 3.43
C GLU A 29 18.50 -2.90 3.31
N GLU A 30 18.99 -2.01 2.45
CA GLU A 30 20.36 -1.48 2.54
C GLU A 30 20.41 -0.24 3.45
N PRO A 31 21.52 -0.01 4.18
CA PRO A 31 21.68 1.11 5.13
C PRO A 31 21.45 2.52 4.57
N SER A 32 21.43 2.68 3.24
CA SER A 32 21.33 3.96 2.52
C SER A 32 20.11 4.07 1.58
N GLY A 33 19.30 3.02 1.45
CA GLY A 33 18.26 2.92 0.42
C GLY A 33 16.84 3.20 0.92
N LEU A 34 16.13 4.08 0.22
CA LEU A 34 14.65 4.25 0.34
C LEU A 34 13.88 3.02 -0.15
N ILE A 35 14.52 2.17 -0.97
CA ILE A 35 13.91 1.06 -1.68
C ILE A 35 14.77 -0.20 -1.46
N PRO A 36 14.16 -1.36 -1.17
CA PRO A 36 14.89 -2.59 -0.90
C PRO A 36 15.59 -3.19 -2.13
N ASN A 37 16.63 -4.01 -1.93
CA ASN A 37 17.31 -4.69 -3.04
C ASN A 37 16.42 -5.79 -3.64
N LYS A 38 16.05 -5.63 -4.92
CA LYS A 38 15.19 -6.56 -5.67
C LYS A 38 15.67 -8.00 -5.68
N GLU A 39 16.98 -8.23 -5.69
CA GLU A 39 17.59 -9.56 -5.80
C GLU A 39 17.35 -10.41 -4.56
N THR A 40 17.01 -9.76 -3.44
CA THR A 40 16.84 -10.43 -2.15
C THR A 40 15.40 -10.80 -1.85
N ILE A 41 14.41 -10.33 -2.63
CA ILE A 41 12.99 -10.49 -2.32
C ILE A 41 12.59 -11.95 -2.18
N LYS A 42 13.01 -12.80 -3.13
CA LYS A 42 12.67 -14.23 -3.12
C LYS A 42 13.06 -14.92 -1.82
N ASN A 43 14.19 -14.52 -1.23
CA ASN A 43 14.72 -15.14 -0.02
C ASN A 43 14.00 -14.70 1.26
N HIS A 44 13.26 -13.59 1.21
CA HIS A 44 12.59 -12.99 2.36
C HIS A 44 11.06 -13.18 2.33
N VAL A 45 10.51 -13.79 1.27
CA VAL A 45 9.08 -14.15 1.27
C VAL A 45 8.84 -15.24 2.32
N PRO A 46 8.04 -14.97 3.37
CA PRO A 46 7.80 -15.94 4.43
C PRO A 46 6.89 -17.06 3.94
N THR A 47 7.23 -18.30 4.31
CA THR A 47 6.39 -19.46 4.00
C THR A 47 5.01 -19.37 4.69
N PRO A 48 3.96 -20.02 4.16
CA PRO A 48 2.64 -20.06 4.80
C PRO A 48 2.69 -20.52 6.26
N ARG A 49 3.61 -21.43 6.59
CA ARG A 49 3.86 -21.92 7.95
C ARG A 49 4.40 -20.80 8.85
N ASN A 50 5.39 -20.04 8.39
CA ASN A 50 5.98 -18.93 9.14
C ASN A 50 4.95 -17.84 9.44
N VAL A 51 4.10 -17.53 8.45
CA VAL A 51 3.02 -16.55 8.59
C VAL A 51 2.00 -17.02 9.63
N SER A 52 1.53 -18.26 9.53
CA SER A 52 0.51 -18.80 10.43
C SER A 52 0.98 -18.87 11.89
N LEU A 53 2.28 -19.05 12.13
CA LEU A 53 2.86 -19.01 13.48
C LEU A 53 2.90 -17.60 14.09
N ARG A 54 2.94 -16.55 13.26
CA ARG A 54 2.99 -15.14 13.68
C ARG A 54 1.59 -14.52 13.84
N GLU A 55 0.52 -15.21 13.41
CA GLU A 55 -0.85 -14.71 13.51
C GLU A 55 -1.40 -14.80 14.94
N ALA A 56 -1.60 -13.64 15.57
CA ALA A 56 -2.23 -13.55 16.89
C ALA A 56 -3.74 -13.30 16.74
N PHE A 57 -4.56 -14.35 16.87
CA PHE A 57 -6.01 -14.30 16.65
C PHE A 57 -6.85 -13.55 17.71
N ILE A 58 -6.24 -13.02 18.77
CA ILE A 58 -6.96 -12.54 19.96
C ILE A 58 -6.97 -11.00 20.06
N ARG A 59 -6.21 -10.28 19.23
CA ARG A 59 -6.11 -8.82 19.29
C ARG A 59 -6.72 -8.14 18.06
N ARG A 60 -7.20 -6.92 18.25
CA ARG A 60 -7.52 -6.03 17.12
C ARG A 60 -6.29 -5.89 16.24
N TYR A 61 -6.48 -5.97 14.94
CA TYR A 61 -5.40 -5.79 13.98
C TYR A 61 -4.75 -4.42 14.16
N CYS A 62 -3.41 -4.42 14.27
CA CYS A 62 -2.60 -3.22 14.24
C CYS A 62 -1.74 -3.30 12.98
N SER A 63 -1.91 -2.36 12.06
CA SER A 63 -1.04 -2.27 10.89
C SER A 63 0.41 -2.10 11.33
N PRO A 64 1.39 -2.78 10.69
CA PRO A 64 2.80 -2.57 11.00
C PRO A 64 3.27 -1.19 10.49
N PHE A 65 2.49 -0.54 9.63
CA PHE A 65 2.75 0.81 9.11
C PHE A 65 2.20 1.89 10.06
N LYS A 66 2.98 2.96 10.26
CA LYS A 66 2.56 4.18 10.96
C LYS A 66 1.61 5.04 10.12
N ILE A 67 1.78 5.04 8.79
CA ILE A 67 0.89 5.75 7.87
C ILE A 67 -0.34 4.86 7.60
N PRO A 68 -1.56 5.33 7.94
CA PRO A 68 -2.77 4.54 7.70
C PRO A 68 -3.01 4.32 6.21
N LEU A 69 -3.51 3.13 5.85
CA LEU A 69 -4.09 2.84 4.54
C LEU A 69 -5.62 2.82 4.67
N ILE A 70 -6.30 3.60 3.82
CA ILE A 70 -7.75 3.61 3.72
C ILE A 70 -8.13 3.01 2.36
N VAL A 71 -8.88 1.91 2.41
CA VAL A 71 -9.30 1.17 1.21
C VAL A 71 -10.71 1.63 0.82
N GLU A 72 -10.89 1.96 -0.47
CA GLU A 72 -12.16 2.41 -1.04
C GLU A 72 -12.86 3.54 -0.25
N PRO A 73 -12.16 4.59 0.22
CA PRO A 73 -12.86 5.66 0.91
C PRO A 73 -13.74 6.44 -0.07
N ALA A 74 -14.86 6.96 0.41
CA ALA A 74 -15.76 7.72 -0.45
C ALA A 74 -15.04 8.94 -1.07
N LEU A 75 -15.16 9.08 -2.41
CA LEU A 75 -14.41 10.08 -3.19
C LEU A 75 -14.67 11.52 -2.73
N HIS A 76 -15.88 11.83 -2.26
CA HIS A 76 -16.25 13.16 -1.77
C HIS A 76 -15.49 13.60 -0.51
N ASN A 77 -14.79 12.68 0.18
CA ASN A 77 -13.85 13.04 1.24
C ASN A 77 -12.56 13.69 0.69
N TYR A 78 -12.26 13.45 -0.59
CA TYR A 78 -11.08 13.92 -1.30
C TYR A 78 -11.39 14.94 -2.40
N THR A 79 -12.64 14.99 -2.88
CA THR A 79 -13.10 15.99 -3.85
C THR A 79 -13.95 17.05 -3.14
N THR A 80 -13.49 18.30 -3.13
CA THR A 80 -14.45 19.42 -3.08
C THR A 80 -14.95 19.70 -4.51
N MET A 81 -16.05 20.43 -4.69
CA MET A 81 -16.68 20.64 -6.02
C MET A 81 -15.73 21.26 -7.08
N ASN A 82 -14.58 21.83 -6.67
CA ASN A 82 -13.55 22.36 -7.58
C ASN A 82 -12.38 21.39 -7.85
N TYR A 83 -12.35 20.22 -7.20
CA TYR A 83 -11.21 19.28 -7.17
C TYR A 83 -11.50 17.99 -7.96
N GLU A 84 -12.56 17.91 -8.76
CA GLU A 84 -12.70 16.83 -9.74
C GLU A 84 -11.51 16.80 -10.70
N ASN A 85 -11.03 17.97 -11.12
CA ASN A 85 -9.79 18.08 -11.86
C ASN A 85 -8.61 17.60 -11.00
N ASP A 86 -8.46 18.01 -9.75
CA ASP A 86 -7.33 17.56 -8.93
C ASP A 86 -7.35 16.07 -8.56
N LEU A 87 -8.53 15.44 -8.43
CA LEU A 87 -8.66 13.99 -8.30
C LEU A 87 -8.33 13.34 -9.63
N TYR A 88 -8.90 13.81 -10.74
CA TYR A 88 -8.56 13.34 -12.08
C TYR A 88 -7.06 13.49 -12.35
N LEU A 89 -6.42 14.57 -11.92
CA LEU A 89 -4.99 14.81 -11.98
C LEU A 89 -4.24 14.00 -10.90
N ALA A 90 -4.78 13.70 -9.73
CA ALA A 90 -4.11 12.76 -8.81
C ALA A 90 -4.11 11.34 -9.39
N LEU A 91 -5.20 10.97 -10.07
CA LEU A 91 -5.40 9.70 -10.78
C LEU A 91 -4.64 9.65 -12.11
N LYS A 92 -4.35 10.79 -12.77
CA LYS A 92 -3.75 10.88 -14.13
C LYS A 92 -2.37 11.57 -14.18
N HIS A 93 -2.13 12.58 -13.36
CA HIS A 93 -1.03 13.56 -13.43
C HIS A 93 0.27 13.13 -12.77
N LYS A 94 0.49 11.82 -12.67
CA LYS A 94 1.86 11.30 -12.56
C LYS A 94 2.36 10.59 -13.80
N GLY A 95 1.69 10.77 -14.95
CA GLY A 95 2.22 10.31 -16.24
C GLY A 95 2.29 8.79 -16.36
N PHE A 96 1.64 8.08 -15.45
CA PHE A 96 1.49 6.65 -15.55
C PHE A 96 0.04 6.34 -15.89
N LEU A 97 -0.23 6.21 -17.19
CA LEU A 97 -1.34 5.39 -17.65
C LEU A 97 -0.96 3.96 -17.34
N HIS A 98 -1.22 3.59 -16.10
CA HIS A 98 -1.03 2.25 -15.58
C HIS A 98 -2.04 1.32 -16.26
N PRO A 99 -1.60 0.19 -16.86
CA PRO A 99 -2.54 -0.87 -17.26
C PRO A 99 -3.28 -1.46 -16.05
N GLU A 100 -2.81 -1.16 -14.84
CA GLU A 100 -3.38 -1.63 -13.59
C GLU A 100 -4.75 -1.01 -13.28
N GLU A 101 -5.63 -1.83 -12.74
CA GLU A 101 -7.02 -1.47 -12.42
C GLU A 101 -7.15 -0.96 -10.96
N TYR A 102 -6.15 -0.21 -10.45
CA TYR A 102 -6.17 0.43 -9.13
C TYR A 102 -5.53 1.82 -9.11
N PHE A 103 -5.88 2.60 -8.09
CA PHE A 103 -5.48 4.00 -7.94
C PHE A 103 -5.03 4.29 -6.50
N ILE A 104 -3.91 5.00 -6.34
CA ILE A 104 -3.35 5.32 -5.03
C ILE A 104 -3.20 6.83 -4.86
N LEU A 105 -3.69 7.37 -3.74
CA LEU A 105 -3.54 8.77 -3.35
C LEU A 105 -2.86 8.87 -1.98
N HIS A 106 -1.79 9.67 -1.91
CA HIS A 106 -1.26 10.13 -0.63
C HIS A 106 -1.95 11.43 -0.23
N ALA A 107 -2.76 11.39 0.82
CA ALA A 107 -3.44 12.55 1.38
C ALA A 107 -2.53 13.19 2.45
N PRO A 108 -1.97 14.39 2.21
CA PRO A 108 -1.17 15.10 3.21
C PRO A 108 -2.02 15.53 4.40
N ASN A 109 -1.35 15.84 5.50
CA ASN A 109 -1.94 16.25 6.78
C ASN A 109 -2.60 17.66 6.78
N ASN A 110 -2.99 18.18 5.63
CA ASN A 110 -3.56 19.52 5.54
C ASN A 110 -5.07 19.50 5.75
N ASN A 111 -5.61 20.59 6.30
CA ASN A 111 -7.04 20.82 6.50
C ASN A 111 -7.86 20.92 5.19
N ASP A 112 -7.21 20.75 4.03
CA ASP A 112 -7.80 20.95 2.71
C ASP A 112 -8.83 19.86 2.35
N PHE A 113 -8.76 18.69 3.01
CA PHE A 113 -9.72 17.60 2.82
C PHE A 113 -10.81 17.62 3.89
N LYS A 114 -12.07 17.47 3.46
CA LYS A 114 -13.20 17.26 4.38
C LYS A 114 -12.95 15.95 5.11
N LYS A 115 -12.61 16.07 6.39
CA LYS A 115 -12.14 14.97 7.25
C LYS A 115 -12.97 13.70 7.04
N PRO A 116 -12.37 12.55 6.66
CA PRO A 116 -13.01 11.28 6.91
C PRO A 116 -13.30 11.20 8.42
N GLN A 117 -14.52 10.81 8.80
CA GLN A 117 -14.99 10.72 10.19
C GLN A 117 -14.30 9.61 11.01
N VAL A 118 -12.98 9.39 10.83
CA VAL A 118 -12.19 8.51 11.67
C VAL A 118 -11.49 9.39 12.71
N SER A 119 -11.92 9.25 13.96
CA SER A 119 -11.61 10.16 15.07
C SER A 119 -10.11 10.48 15.22
N GLY A 120 -9.76 11.77 15.18
CA GLY A 120 -8.76 12.34 16.09
C GLY A 120 -7.31 12.50 15.61
N SER A 121 -6.92 11.99 14.45
CA SER A 121 -5.51 12.09 14.01
C SER A 121 -5.37 12.98 12.79
N LYS A 122 -4.83 14.19 12.99
CA LYS A 122 -4.16 15.01 11.96
C LYS A 122 -2.90 14.27 11.50
N ARG A 123 -3.05 13.18 10.74
CA ARG A 123 -1.91 12.45 10.18
C ARG A 123 -2.17 12.22 8.70
N SER A 124 -1.11 12.29 7.91
CA SER A 124 -1.17 11.87 6.51
C SER A 124 -1.58 10.41 6.42
N HIS A 125 -2.26 10.06 5.34
CA HIS A 125 -2.69 8.70 5.07
C HIS A 125 -2.59 8.39 3.58
N LEU A 126 -2.56 7.10 3.26
CA LEU A 126 -2.64 6.61 1.90
C LEU A 126 -4.06 6.09 1.66
N SER A 127 -4.61 6.37 0.48
CA SER A 127 -5.90 5.85 0.04
C SER A 127 -5.70 5.03 -1.21
N ILE A 128 -6.43 3.92 -1.33
CA ILE A 128 -6.44 3.07 -2.52
C ILE A 128 -7.86 2.80 -2.99
N TRP A 129 -8.07 2.82 -4.30
CA TRP A 129 -9.30 2.42 -4.97
C TRP A 129 -8.98 1.39 -6.04
N PHE A 130 -9.93 0.53 -6.34
CA PHE A 130 -9.90 -0.50 -7.35
C PHE A 130 -11.03 -0.25 -8.33
N SER A 131 -10.73 -0.37 -9.62
CA SER A 131 -11.73 -0.38 -10.66
C SER A 131 -12.59 -1.64 -10.53
N GLN A 132 -13.81 -1.59 -11.07
CA GLN A 132 -14.71 -2.75 -11.12
C GLN A 132 -14.12 -3.91 -11.93
N ASN A 133 -13.14 -3.64 -12.80
CA ASN A 133 -12.46 -4.64 -13.60
C ASN A 133 -11.20 -5.20 -12.94
N ALA A 134 -10.85 -4.74 -11.74
CA ALA A 134 -9.66 -5.18 -11.03
C ALA A 134 -9.68 -6.68 -10.77
N LYS A 135 -8.61 -7.36 -11.20
CA LYS A 135 -8.39 -8.78 -10.95
C LYS A 135 -7.70 -8.96 -9.60
N SER A 136 -7.61 -10.21 -9.13
CA SER A 136 -6.87 -10.55 -7.92
C SER A 136 -5.42 -10.06 -7.96
N GLU A 137 -4.81 -10.07 -9.15
CA GLU A 137 -3.46 -9.57 -9.38
C GLU A 137 -3.36 -8.06 -9.13
N ASP A 138 -4.28 -7.27 -9.67
CA ASP A 138 -4.39 -5.82 -9.41
C ASP A 138 -4.57 -5.53 -7.92
N ILE A 139 -5.38 -6.34 -7.23
CA ILE A 139 -5.59 -6.19 -5.79
C ILE A 139 -4.26 -6.40 -5.05
N ILE A 140 -3.56 -7.52 -5.29
CA ILE A 140 -2.30 -7.82 -4.59
C ILE A 140 -1.24 -6.77 -4.94
N LYS A 141 -1.12 -6.38 -6.22
CA LYS A 141 -0.16 -5.38 -6.68
C LYS A 141 -0.45 -4.01 -6.06
N GLY A 142 -1.70 -3.59 -6.03
CA GLY A 142 -2.13 -2.35 -5.38
C GLY A 142 -1.77 -2.30 -3.90
N PHE A 143 -1.99 -3.39 -3.16
CA PHE A 143 -1.54 -3.49 -1.76
C PHE A 143 -0.01 -3.48 -1.63
N TYR A 144 0.71 -4.09 -2.56
CA TYR A 144 2.17 -4.08 -2.57
C TYR A 144 2.73 -2.67 -2.76
N HIS A 145 2.21 -1.91 -3.73
CA HIS A 145 2.53 -0.49 -3.89
C HIS A 145 2.18 0.31 -2.65
N ALA A 146 0.98 0.11 -2.09
CA ALA A 146 0.54 0.85 -0.92
C ALA A 146 1.47 0.63 0.29
N CYS A 147 1.95 -0.59 0.50
CA CYS A 147 2.92 -0.91 1.53
C CYS A 147 4.30 -0.29 1.25
N ALA A 148 4.81 -0.42 0.01
CA ALA A 148 6.11 0.15 -0.38
C ALA A 148 6.14 1.68 -0.23
N ILE A 149 5.08 2.36 -0.69
CA ILE A 149 4.93 3.81 -0.56
C ILE A 149 4.91 4.22 0.92
N ARG A 150 4.09 3.55 1.75
CA ARG A 150 4.03 3.85 3.19
C ARG A 150 5.38 3.68 3.85
N ARG A 151 6.08 2.56 3.60
CA ARG A 151 7.42 2.33 4.15
C ARG A 151 8.39 3.44 3.76
N ALA A 152 8.44 3.81 2.48
CA ALA A 152 9.34 4.83 1.98
C ALA A 152 9.05 6.21 2.60
N LEU A 153 7.77 6.55 2.76
CA LEU A 153 7.35 7.81 3.39
C LEU A 153 7.65 7.85 4.90
N GLU A 154 7.51 6.73 5.61
CA GLU A 154 7.78 6.65 7.05
C GLU A 154 9.24 6.86 7.44
N ARG A 155 10.16 6.61 6.51
CA ARG A 155 11.60 6.83 6.72
C ARG A 155 12.03 8.28 6.55
N LEU A 156 11.17 9.12 5.96
CA LEU A 156 11.49 10.52 5.75
C LEU A 156 11.02 11.35 6.93
N ASP A 157 11.86 12.29 7.34
CA ASP A 157 11.49 13.27 8.34
C ASP A 157 10.34 14.15 7.80
N VAL A 158 9.19 14.03 8.46
CA VAL A 158 7.90 14.64 8.10
C VAL A 158 7.99 16.17 7.99
N THR A 159 9.02 16.77 8.60
CA THR A 159 9.25 18.22 8.61
C THR A 159 9.74 18.78 7.26
N ALA A 160 10.23 17.94 6.34
CA ALA A 160 10.84 18.37 5.07
C ALA A 160 10.18 17.80 3.79
N LEU A 161 9.01 17.18 3.88
CA LEU A 161 8.29 16.68 2.70
C LEU A 161 7.55 17.82 1.97
N ASN A 162 8.20 18.36 0.94
CA ASN A 162 7.48 19.11 -0.09
C ASN A 162 6.75 18.13 -1.05
N LYS A 163 5.77 18.66 -1.80
CA LYS A 163 4.95 17.88 -2.72
C LYS A 163 5.82 17.09 -3.71
N ASP A 164 6.82 17.72 -4.31
CA ASP A 164 7.65 17.09 -5.35
C ASP A 164 8.45 15.88 -4.84
N ARG A 165 8.94 15.92 -3.59
CA ARG A 165 9.60 14.76 -2.97
C ARG A 165 8.64 13.59 -2.75
N VAL A 166 7.43 13.85 -2.24
CA VAL A 166 6.36 12.84 -2.18
C VAL A 166 6.13 12.26 -3.57
N LEU A 167 6.18 13.13 -4.59
CA LEU A 167 5.93 12.68 -5.94
C LEU A 167 7.00 11.71 -6.45
N ASP A 168 8.27 12.05 -6.26
CA ASP A 168 9.44 11.24 -6.62
C ASP A 168 9.45 9.89 -5.88
N ILE A 169 9.11 9.86 -4.59
CA ILE A 169 9.06 8.61 -3.81
C ILE A 169 8.05 7.64 -4.40
N ILE A 170 6.82 8.09 -4.59
CA ILE A 170 5.75 7.26 -5.17
C ILE A 170 6.19 6.74 -6.55
N LYS A 171 6.86 7.59 -7.36
CA LYS A 171 7.37 7.20 -8.67
C LYS A 171 8.38 6.04 -8.56
N ARG A 172 9.42 6.21 -7.73
CA ARG A 172 10.46 5.20 -7.56
C ARG A 172 9.91 3.91 -6.94
N THR A 173 9.01 4.00 -5.98
CA THR A 173 8.34 2.81 -5.41
C THR A 173 7.48 2.10 -6.44
N HIS A 174 6.92 2.83 -7.41
CA HIS A 174 6.17 2.23 -8.50
C HIS A 174 7.08 1.38 -9.38
N GLU A 175 8.16 1.98 -9.89
CA GLU A 175 9.15 1.31 -10.74
C GLU A 175 9.73 0.07 -10.05
N TRP A 176 9.98 0.17 -8.74
CA TRP A 176 10.49 -0.97 -7.98
C TRP A 176 9.49 -2.11 -7.85
N VAL A 177 8.24 -1.81 -7.47
CA VAL A 177 7.20 -2.85 -7.37
C VAL A 177 6.99 -3.50 -8.74
N ASP A 178 6.90 -2.73 -9.82
CA ASP A 178 6.77 -3.29 -11.18
C ASP A 178 7.89 -4.26 -11.52
N SER A 179 9.13 -3.90 -11.17
CA SER A 179 10.29 -4.74 -11.43
C SER A 179 10.38 -5.99 -10.55
N THR A 180 9.58 -6.08 -9.49
CA THR A 180 9.70 -7.13 -8.46
C THR A 180 8.43 -7.96 -8.27
N PHE A 181 7.30 -7.51 -8.80
CA PHE A 181 5.99 -8.10 -8.54
C PHE A 181 5.91 -9.56 -8.99
N ASP A 182 6.37 -9.88 -10.20
CA ASP A 182 6.37 -11.26 -10.70
C ASP A 182 7.20 -12.19 -9.80
N THR A 183 8.36 -11.71 -9.34
CA THR A 183 9.22 -12.48 -8.41
C THR A 183 8.51 -12.71 -7.08
N PHE A 184 7.84 -11.69 -6.56
CA PHE A 184 7.07 -11.77 -5.33
C PHE A 184 5.89 -12.74 -5.44
N ILE A 185 5.07 -12.64 -6.48
CA ILE A 185 3.92 -13.53 -6.70
C ILE A 185 4.35 -14.97 -6.88
N ASN A 186 5.39 -15.22 -7.68
CA ASN A 186 5.92 -16.57 -7.87
C ASN A 186 6.43 -17.17 -6.56
N ALA A 187 7.12 -16.38 -5.73
CA ALA A 187 7.60 -16.82 -4.42
C ALA A 187 6.47 -17.07 -3.40
N LEU A 188 5.29 -16.43 -3.55
CA LEU A 188 4.12 -16.73 -2.73
C LEU A 188 3.39 -18.02 -3.14
N ALA A 189 3.59 -18.46 -4.38
CA ALA A 189 2.99 -19.68 -4.93
C ALA A 189 3.82 -20.95 -4.65
N GLU A 190 5.10 -20.79 -4.30
CA GLU A 190 6.04 -21.85 -3.86
C GLU A 190 5.79 -22.28 -2.41
#